data_AF-A0A382XT09-F1
#
_entry.id   AF-A0A382XT09-F1
#
_cell.length_a   1.000
_cell.length_b   1.000
_cell.length_c   1.000
_cell.angle_alpha   90.00
_cell.angle_beta   90.00
_cell.angle_gamma   90.00
#
_symmetry.space_group_name_H-M   'P 1'
#
loop_
_entity.id
_entity.type
_entity.pdbx_description
1 polymer ?
#
loop_
_entity_poly.entity_id
_entity_poly.type
_entity_poly.pdbx_seq_one_letter_code
_entity_poly.pdbx_strand_id
1 'polypeptide(L)'
;MISAHEPSYAEEGLPKDRYRLYHVERAKGGIALTMTAGSAVVSPDSPPAYNNLLAYKDEIVPWLKKITKECHEYGTKVMIQITHLGRRTNWSQYDWLPVLSASPL
;
A
#
# COMPACT_ATOMS: atom_id res chain seq x y z
N MET A 1 -6.28 16.09 6.20
CA MET A 1 -6.08 14.63 6.09
C MET A 1 -6.04 14.28 4.61
N ILE A 2 -5.20 13.31 4.21
CA ILE A 2 -5.24 12.73 2.86
C ILE A 2 -5.67 11.28 2.96
N SER A 3 -6.72 10.92 2.21
CA SER A 3 -7.25 9.56 2.14
C SER A 3 -6.35 8.62 1.36
N ALA A 4 -6.52 7.31 1.62
CA ALA A 4 -5.89 6.25 0.87
C ALA A 4 -6.30 6.33 -0.61
N HIS A 5 -5.32 6.28 -1.50
CA HIS A 5 -5.49 6.19 -2.95
C HIS A 5 -4.24 5.56 -3.53
N GLU A 6 -4.37 4.95 -4.71
CA GLU A 6 -3.27 4.27 -5.37
C GLU A 6 -2.61 5.23 -6.38
N PRO A 7 -1.44 5.83 -6.08
CA PRO A 7 -0.71 6.66 -7.03
C PRO A 7 0.01 5.82 -8.11
N SER A 8 0.03 4.49 -7.98
CA SER A 8 0.69 3.56 -8.91
C SER A 8 2.21 3.78 -9.00
N TYR A 9 2.83 4.24 -7.90
CA TYR A 9 4.28 4.48 -7.79
C TYR A 9 5.05 3.30 -7.18
N ALA A 10 4.41 2.15 -6.96
CA ALA A 10 5.11 0.98 -6.46
C ALA A 10 6.13 0.48 -7.49
N GLU A 11 7.26 0.00 -6.99
CA GLU A 11 8.29 -0.67 -7.78
C GLU A 11 8.53 -2.04 -7.15
N GLU A 12 8.31 -3.11 -7.92
CA GLU A 12 8.37 -4.50 -7.43
C GLU A 12 7.43 -4.78 -6.24
N GLY A 13 6.32 -4.05 -6.16
CA GLY A 13 5.37 -4.14 -5.05
C GLY A 13 5.82 -3.41 -3.78
N LEU A 14 6.88 -2.61 -3.85
CA LEU A 14 7.43 -1.84 -2.74
C LEU A 14 7.27 -0.32 -2.98
N PRO A 15 7.18 0.51 -1.92
CA PRO A 15 7.05 1.96 -2.08
C PRO A 15 8.25 2.60 -2.82
N LYS A 16 9.47 2.16 -2.48
CA LYS A 16 10.73 2.82 -2.89
C LYS A 16 10.70 4.34 -2.66
N ASP A 17 11.60 5.09 -3.31
CA ASP A 17 11.79 6.51 -3.02
C ASP A 17 10.71 7.41 -3.61
N ARG A 18 10.16 7.12 -4.80
CA ARG A 18 9.11 7.95 -5.41
C ARG A 18 7.85 7.98 -4.55
N TYR A 19 7.38 6.82 -4.11
CA TYR A 19 6.22 6.72 -3.22
C TYR A 19 6.49 7.38 -1.87
N ARG A 20 7.68 7.18 -1.30
CA ARG A 20 8.07 7.82 -0.03
C ARG A 20 8.01 9.34 -0.15
N LEU A 21 8.72 9.90 -1.12
CA LEU A 21 8.81 11.35 -1.31
C LEU A 21 7.42 11.96 -1.50
N TYR A 22 6.52 11.28 -2.21
CA TYR A 22 5.14 11.71 -2.35
C TYR A 22 4.41 11.95 -1.03
N HIS A 23 4.57 11.06 -0.04
CA HIS A 23 3.97 11.26 1.29
C HIS A 23 4.71 12.31 2.13
N VAL A 24 6.03 12.38 2.00
CA VAL A 24 6.87 13.33 2.74
C VAL A 24 6.64 14.76 2.30
N GLU A 25 6.54 15.03 0.99
CA GLU A 25 6.24 16.37 0.47
C GLU A 25 4.87 16.88 0.96
N ARG A 26 3.91 15.98 1.16
CA ARG A 26 2.60 16.32 1.73
C ARG A 26 2.68 16.59 3.23
N ALA A 27 3.51 15.84 3.95
CA ALA A 27 3.77 16.07 5.37
C ALA A 27 4.40 17.47 5.59
N LYS A 28 5.36 17.87 4.74
CA LYS A 28 5.91 19.23 4.72
C LYS A 28 4.84 20.31 4.52
N GLY A 29 3.78 19.99 3.78
CA GLY A 29 2.61 20.86 3.60
C GLY A 29 1.70 20.99 4.83
N GLY A 30 2.02 20.34 5.96
CA GLY A 30 1.31 20.52 7.24
C GLY A 30 0.07 19.66 7.43
N ILE A 31 -0.08 18.55 6.70
CA ILE A 31 -1.24 17.66 6.92
C ILE A 31 -1.12 16.90 8.25
N ALA A 32 -2.21 16.78 8.99
CA ALA A 32 -2.22 16.06 10.27
C ALA A 32 -2.11 14.52 10.11
N LEU A 33 -2.68 13.96 9.04
CA LEU A 33 -2.69 12.52 8.76
C LEU A 33 -2.55 12.28 7.25
N THR A 34 -1.66 11.35 6.90
CA THR A 34 -1.58 10.75 5.58
C THR A 34 -1.90 9.26 5.65
N MET A 35 -2.85 8.82 4.84
CA MET A 35 -3.11 7.40 4.62
C MET A 35 -2.30 6.94 3.41
N THR A 36 -1.47 5.91 3.62
CA THR A 36 -0.71 5.22 2.60
C THR A 36 -1.51 4.05 2.03
N ALA A 37 -1.05 3.60 0.87
CA ALA A 37 -1.68 2.68 -0.06
C ALA A 37 -3.03 3.17 -0.61
N GLY A 38 -3.42 2.61 -1.75
CA GLY A 38 -4.83 2.59 -2.21
C GLY A 38 -5.42 1.19 -2.21
N SER A 39 -4.76 0.27 -1.51
CA SER A 39 -5.10 -1.13 -1.21
C SER A 39 -3.79 -1.93 -1.12
N ALA A 40 -3.10 -1.90 0.03
CA ALA A 40 -1.90 -2.73 0.19
C ALA A 40 -2.32 -4.20 0.37
N VAL A 41 -1.86 -5.07 -0.53
CA VAL A 41 -2.23 -6.48 -0.57
C VAL A 41 -1.57 -7.23 0.59
N VAL A 42 -2.39 -7.91 1.39
CA VAL A 42 -1.93 -8.63 2.59
C VAL A 42 -1.64 -10.11 2.40
N SER A 43 -1.87 -10.65 1.20
CA SER A 43 -1.70 -12.09 0.95
C SER A 43 -1.39 -12.40 -0.52
N PRO A 44 -0.57 -13.42 -0.83
CA PRO A 44 -0.30 -13.87 -2.20
C PRO A 44 -1.54 -14.30 -2.99
N ASP A 45 -2.57 -14.85 -2.31
CA ASP A 45 -3.85 -15.26 -2.91
C ASP A 45 -4.84 -14.10 -3.18
N SER A 46 -4.40 -12.87 -2.91
CA SER A 46 -5.10 -11.63 -3.23
C SER A 46 -4.27 -10.78 -4.21
N PRO A 47 -3.95 -11.27 -5.41
CA PRO A 47 -3.04 -10.57 -6.32
C PRO A 47 -3.49 -9.13 -6.58
N PRO A 48 -2.56 -8.16 -6.68
CA PRO A 48 -2.86 -6.77 -7.00
C PRO A 48 -3.81 -6.58 -8.18
N ALA A 49 -4.85 -5.77 -8.00
CA ALA A 49 -5.71 -5.33 -9.11
C ALA A 49 -5.10 -4.15 -9.89
N TYR A 50 -4.16 -3.44 -9.25
CA TYR A 50 -3.40 -2.32 -9.79
C TYR A 50 -1.91 -2.50 -9.45
N ASN A 51 -1.09 -1.44 -9.56
CA ASN A 51 0.29 -1.45 -9.08
C ASN A 51 0.36 -1.29 -7.53
N ASN A 52 -0.33 -2.17 -6.80
CA ASN A 52 -0.47 -2.09 -5.35
C ASN A 52 0.80 -2.49 -4.60
N LEU A 53 0.95 -1.96 -3.40
CA LEU A 53 1.98 -2.39 -2.45
C LEU A 53 1.69 -3.81 -1.94
N LEU A 54 2.74 -4.61 -1.73
CA LEU A 54 2.68 -5.96 -1.19
C LEU A 54 3.04 -5.95 0.29
N ALA A 55 2.03 -5.84 1.15
CA ALA A 55 2.20 -5.79 2.60
C ALA A 55 2.56 -7.15 3.24
N TYR A 56 2.41 -8.27 2.51
CA TYR A 56 2.81 -9.60 2.98
C TYR A 56 4.32 -9.87 2.86
N LYS A 57 5.08 -9.00 2.20
CA LYS A 57 6.52 -9.13 2.01
C LYS A 57 7.27 -8.34 3.08
N ASP A 58 8.11 -9.00 3.86
CA ASP A 58 8.89 -8.35 4.94
C ASP A 58 9.79 -7.22 4.43
N GLU A 59 10.20 -7.28 3.16
CA GLU A 59 10.97 -6.25 2.47
C GLU A 59 10.27 -4.88 2.44
N ILE A 60 8.96 -4.82 2.65
CA ILE A 60 8.20 -3.56 2.74
C ILE A 60 8.47 -2.83 4.07
N VAL A 61 8.79 -3.56 5.14
CA VAL A 61 8.86 -3.01 6.51
C VAL A 61 9.89 -1.87 6.62
N PRO A 62 11.12 -1.97 6.09
CA PRO A 62 12.08 -0.86 6.12
C PRO A 62 11.57 0.39 5.41
N TRP A 63 10.82 0.25 4.31
CA TRP A 63 10.25 1.37 3.56
C TRP A 63 9.14 2.06 4.33
N LEU A 64 8.23 1.30 4.93
CA LEU A 64 7.16 1.85 5.78
C LEU A 64 7.75 2.57 7.00
N LYS A 65 8.81 2.03 7.61
CA LYS A 65 9.57 2.70 8.69
C LYS A 65 10.17 4.04 8.24
N LYS A 66 10.75 4.09 7.02
CA LYS A 66 11.31 5.33 6.48
C LYS A 66 10.23 6.40 6.24
N ILE A 67 9.10 6.02 5.64
CA ILE A 67 7.96 6.92 5.40
C ILE A 67 7.41 7.46 6.73
N THR A 68 7.13 6.57 7.68
CA THR A 68 6.57 6.96 8.99
C THR A 68 7.52 7.89 9.73
N LYS A 69 8.81 7.57 9.80
CA LYS A 69 9.82 8.41 10.44
C LYS A 69 9.86 9.82 9.85
N GLU A 70 10.02 9.94 8.54
CA GLU A 70 10.15 11.24 7.88
C GLU A 70 8.86 12.07 7.92
N CYS A 71 7.68 11.45 7.80
CA CYS A 71 6.41 12.17 7.99
C CYS A 71 6.24 12.67 9.43
N HIS A 72 6.66 11.87 10.43
CA HIS A 72 6.57 12.24 11.84
C HIS A 72 7.45 13.45 12.20
N GLU A 73 8.55 13.69 11.49
CA GLU A 73 9.40 14.89 11.66
C GLU A 73 8.63 16.19 11.38
N TYR A 74 7.55 16.13 10.58
CA TYR A 74 6.67 17.26 10.29
C TYR A 74 5.36 17.23 11.11
N GLY A 75 5.26 16.38 12.14
CA GLY A 75 4.08 16.23 12.98
C GLY A 75 2.91 15.48 12.33
N THR A 76 3.06 15.01 11.09
CA THR A 76 2.05 14.22 10.37
C THR A 76 2.01 12.80 10.90
N LYS A 77 0.82 12.26 11.20
CA LYS A 77 0.62 10.82 11.48
C LYS A 77 0.48 10.03 10.17
N VAL A 78 0.83 8.75 10.22
CA VAL A 78 0.74 7.85 9.07
C VAL A 78 -0.15 6.65 9.41
N MET A 79 -1.07 6.32 8.50
CA MET A 79 -1.90 5.12 8.53
C MET A 79 -1.70 4.36 7.20
N ILE A 80 -1.96 3.07 7.16
CA ILE A 80 -1.95 2.27 5.92
C ILE A 80 -3.31 1.60 5.71
N GLN A 81 -3.80 1.62 4.47
CA GLN A 81 -4.94 0.81 4.06
C GLN A 81 -4.45 -0.57 3.61
N ILE A 82 -4.77 -1.59 4.40
CA ILE A 82 -4.56 -3.00 4.06
C ILE A 82 -5.82 -3.59 3.43
N THR A 83 -5.63 -4.46 2.43
CA THR A 83 -6.72 -5.01 1.63
C THR A 83 -6.44 -6.47 1.28
N HIS A 84 -7.45 -7.31 1.50
CA HIS A 84 -7.64 -8.54 0.73
C HIS A 84 -8.75 -8.28 -0.29
N LEU A 85 -8.44 -8.37 -1.59
CA LEU A 85 -9.32 -7.94 -2.67
C LEU A 85 -10.52 -8.88 -2.85
N GLY A 86 -10.36 -10.14 -2.46
CA GLY A 86 -11.33 -11.19 -2.70
C GLY A 86 -11.72 -11.25 -4.18
N ARG A 87 -13.02 -11.39 -4.49
CA ARG A 87 -13.52 -11.41 -5.89
C ARG A 87 -13.27 -10.16 -6.74
N ARG A 88 -12.63 -9.10 -6.20
CA ARG A 88 -12.24 -7.90 -6.97
C ARG A 88 -10.91 -8.04 -7.69
N THR A 89 -10.27 -9.20 -7.60
CA THR A 89 -9.05 -9.53 -8.36
C THR A 89 -9.23 -10.80 -9.19
N ASN A 90 -8.20 -11.18 -9.94
CA ASN A 90 -8.21 -12.32 -10.85
C ASN A 90 -7.14 -13.36 -10.49
N TRP A 91 -7.49 -14.64 -10.60
CA TRP A 91 -6.64 -15.77 -10.22
C TRP A 91 -5.43 -15.90 -11.14
N SER A 92 -5.53 -15.50 -12.41
CA SER A 92 -4.48 -15.68 -13.42
C SER A 92 -3.36 -14.62 -13.34
N GLN A 93 -3.11 -14.07 -12.14
CA GLN A 93 -2.05 -13.11 -11.87
C GLN A 93 -1.01 -13.72 -10.91
N TYR A 94 0.24 -13.23 -10.99
CA TYR A 94 1.37 -13.64 -10.14
C TYR A 94 1.53 -15.17 -10.06
N ASP A 95 1.26 -15.75 -8.89
CA ASP A 95 1.48 -17.16 -8.57
C ASP A 95 0.33 -18.08 -9.00
N TRP A 96 -0.68 -17.53 -9.69
CA TRP A 96 -1.83 -18.26 -10.23
C TRP A 96 -2.66 -18.98 -9.15
N LEU A 97 -2.76 -18.36 -7.98
CA LEU A 97 -3.49 -18.90 -6.83
C LEU A 97 -5.01 -18.66 -6.95
N PRO A 98 -5.85 -19.52 -6.34
CA PRO A 98 -7.29 -19.30 -6.28
C PRO A 98 -7.64 -18.00 -5.58
N VAL A 99 -8.57 -17.23 -6.14
CA VAL A 99 -9.10 -16.04 -5.49
C VAL A 99 -10.11 -16.44 -4.42
N LEU A 100 -9.91 -15.95 -3.19
CA LEU A 100 -10.84 -16.20 -2.09
C LEU A 100 -12.05 -15.26 -2.13
N SER A 101 -13.20 -15.76 -1.71
CA SER A 101 -14.44 -14.98 -1.56
C SER A 101 -15.26 -15.61 -0.43
N ALA A 102 -16.29 -14.92 0.03
CA ALA A 102 -17.21 -15.46 1.04
C ALA A 102 -18.05 -16.65 0.52
N SER A 103 -18.16 -16.79 -0.81
CA SER A 103 -18.99 -17.79 -1.50
C SER A 103 -18.41 -18.08 -2.89
N PRO A 104 -18.56 -19.33 -3.41
CA PRO A 104 -18.30 -19.66 -4.81
C PRO A 104 -19.45 -19.29 -5.76
N LEU A 105 -20.62 -18.96 -5.22
CA LEU A 105 -21.81 -18.42 -5.91
C LEU A 105 -21.84 -16.90 -5.85
#